data_AF-A0A1Q8L0V8-F1
#
_entry.id   AF-A0A1Q8L0V8-F1
#
_cell.length_a   1.000
_cell.length_b   1.000
_cell.length_c   1.000
_cell.angle_alpha   90.00
_cell.angle_beta   90.00
_cell.angle_gamma   90.00
#
_symmetry.space_group_name_H-M   'P 1'
#
loop_
_entity.id
_entity.type
_entity.pdbx_description
1 polymer ?
#
loop_
_entity_poly.entity_id
_entity_poly.type
_entity_poly.pdbx_seq_one_letter_code
_entity_poly.pdbx_strand_id
1 'polypeptide(L)'
;MATLTVVPHDDATYPLLVAVLTPQLVRTGLSRWVGGEVTRYELPRVSCLQFVCTGIHGGGVTVSTQLDTHGKSLSSRLLALELPLPPGSR
;
A
#
# COMPACT_ATOMS: atom_id res chain seq x y z
N MET A 1 9.77 -11.24 -0.06
CA MET A 1 9.64 -9.78 -0.31
C MET A 1 8.40 -9.58 -1.15
N ALA A 2 7.64 -8.51 -0.96
CA ALA A 2 6.45 -8.18 -1.75
C ALA A 2 6.51 -6.74 -2.23
N THR A 3 5.97 -6.48 -3.43
CA THR A 3 5.90 -5.13 -4.01
C THR A 3 4.43 -4.73 -4.16
N LEU A 4 4.09 -3.52 -3.73
CA LEU A 4 2.75 -2.95 -3.78
C LEU A 4 2.82 -1.65 -4.56
N THR A 5 2.02 -1.51 -5.61
CA THR A 5 1.90 -0.27 -6.37
C THR A 5 0.56 0.38 -6.06
N VAL A 6 0.60 1.64 -5.67
CA VAL A 6 -0.57 2.49 -5.45
C VAL A 6 -0.70 3.42 -6.64
N VAL A 7 -1.81 3.25 -7.35
CA VAL A 7 -2.22 4.08 -8.47
C VAL A 7 -3.46 4.86 -8.01
N PRO A 8 -3.42 6.21 -7.99
CA PRO A 8 -4.60 7.00 -7.69
C PRO A 8 -5.68 6.79 -8.76
N HIS A 9 -6.94 7.02 -8.39
CA HIS A 9 -8.02 7.05 -9.37
C HIS A 9 -7.94 8.28 -10.28
N ASP A 10 -7.48 9.40 -9.73
CA ASP A 10 -7.23 10.66 -10.43
C ASP A 10 -5.83 11.18 -10.12
N ASP A 11 -5.09 11.56 -11.16
CA ASP A 11 -3.72 12.05 -11.08
C ASP A 11 -3.59 13.29 -10.18
N ALA A 12 -4.64 14.11 -10.07
CA ALA A 12 -4.64 15.26 -9.15
C ALA A 12 -4.52 14.85 -7.67
N THR A 13 -4.81 13.59 -7.33
CA THR A 13 -4.69 13.03 -5.97
C THR A 13 -3.25 12.61 -5.65
N TYR A 14 -2.37 12.49 -6.65
CA TYR A 14 -1.00 12.02 -6.47
C TYR A 14 -0.19 12.83 -5.44
N PRO A 15 -0.18 14.18 -5.45
CA PRO A 15 0.55 14.96 -4.45
C PRO A 15 0.06 14.70 -3.01
N LEU A 16 -1.23 14.46 -2.82
CA LEU A 16 -1.81 14.11 -1.53
C LEU A 16 -1.32 12.72 -1.07
N LEU A 17 -1.31 11.73 -1.98
CA LEU A 17 -0.79 10.40 -1.67
C LEU A 17 0.69 10.45 -1.28
N VAL A 18 1.51 11.24 -1.98
CA VAL A 18 2.93 11.44 -1.63
C VAL A 18 3.08 12.00 -0.21
N ALA A 19 2.21 12.94 0.18
CA ALA A 19 2.24 13.54 1.51
C ALA A 19 1.77 12.58 2.62
N VAL A 20 0.74 11.77 2.37
CA VAL A 20 0.06 10.97 3.41
C VAL A 20 0.59 9.53 3.49
N LEU A 21 0.83 8.86 2.34
CA LEU A 21 1.28 7.47 2.30
C LEU A 21 2.79 7.36 2.54
N THR A 22 3.19 7.55 3.80
CA THR A 22 4.55 7.34 4.25
C THR A 22 4.87 5.85 4.40
N PRO A 23 6.16 5.43 4.26
CA PRO A 23 6.55 4.05 4.52
C PRO A 23 6.13 3.56 5.92
N GLN A 24 6.16 4.43 6.93
CA GLN A 24 5.78 4.13 8.31
C GLN A 24 4.28 3.87 8.45
N LEU A 25 3.44 4.67 7.77
CA LEU A 25 2.00 4.45 7.75
C LEU A 25 1.67 3.11 7.10
N VAL A 26 2.28 2.82 5.94
CA VAL A 26 2.09 1.55 5.23
C VAL A 26 2.58 0.36 6.06
N ARG A 27 3.74 0.48 6.71
CA ARG A 27 4.25 -0.55 7.63
C ARG A 27 3.30 -0.79 8.80
N THR A 28 2.77 0.26 9.41
CA THR A 28 1.83 0.15 10.53
C THR A 28 0.54 -0.54 10.11
N GLY A 29 -0.05 -0.13 8.98
CA GLY A 29 -1.27 -0.74 8.43
C GLY A 29 -1.08 -2.19 8.00
N LEU A 30 0.13 -2.58 7.61
CA LEU A 30 0.48 -3.94 7.21
C LEU A 30 1.25 -4.72 8.27
N SER A 31 1.34 -4.22 9.51
CA SER A 31 2.19 -4.78 10.58
C SER A 31 1.91 -6.25 10.91
N ARG A 32 0.68 -6.72 10.66
CA ARG A 32 0.29 -8.13 10.79
C ARG A 32 0.97 -9.05 9.77
N TRP A 33 1.37 -8.54 8.61
CA TRP A 33 1.97 -9.32 7.51
C TRP A 33 3.42 -8.91 7.23
N VAL A 34 3.79 -7.66 7.46
CA VAL A 34 5.13 -7.10 7.21
C VAL A 34 5.87 -6.93 8.53
N GLY A 35 6.87 -7.77 8.78
CA GLY A 35 7.80 -7.59 9.91
C GLY A 35 9.06 -6.82 9.58
N GLY A 36 9.34 -6.64 8.29
CA GLY A 36 10.58 -6.02 7.82
C GLY A 36 10.44 -4.53 7.54
N GLU A 37 11.38 -4.07 6.72
CA GLU A 37 11.42 -2.71 6.20
C GLU A 37 10.38 -2.50 5.08
N VAL A 38 9.85 -1.29 5.02
CA VAL A 38 9.03 -0.81 3.90
C VAL A 38 9.78 0.36 3.26
N THR A 39 10.11 0.24 1.98
CA THR A 39 10.75 1.29 1.19
C THR A 39 9.73 1.87 0.22
N ARG A 40 9.64 3.20 0.12
CA ARG A 40 8.75 3.90 -0.82
C ARG A 40 9.56 4.46 -1.98
N TYR A 41 9.03 4.28 -3.19
CA TYR A 41 9.50 4.86 -4.43
C TYR A 41 8.39 5.71 -5.04
N GLU A 42 8.74 6.93 -5.42
CA GLU A 42 7.82 7.87 -6.05
C GLU A 42 8.00 7.80 -7.57
N LEU A 43 6.89 7.64 -8.30
CA LEU A 43 6.88 7.57 -9.76
C LEU A 43 6.07 8.75 -10.33
N PRO A 44 6.61 9.98 -10.27
CA PRO A 44 5.85 11.20 -10.61
C PRO A 44 5.46 11.30 -12.08
N ARG A 45 6.17 10.60 -12.98
CA ARG A 45 5.85 10.58 -14.42
C ARG A 45 4.58 9.80 -14.76
N VAL A 46 4.13 8.94 -13.85
CA VAL A 46 2.95 8.09 -14.01
C VAL A 46 2.01 8.23 -12.81
N SER A 47 2.20 9.26 -11.99
CA SER A 47 1.35 9.57 -10.83
C SER A 47 1.20 8.41 -9.83
N CYS A 48 2.23 7.59 -9.62
CA CYS A 48 2.14 6.38 -8.78
C CYS A 48 3.13 6.35 -7.62
N LEU A 49 2.83 5.54 -6.59
CA LEU A 49 3.77 5.18 -5.52
C LEU A 49 4.02 3.67 -5.53
N GLN A 50 5.26 3.25 -5.36
CA GLN A 50 5.62 1.85 -5.23
C GLN A 50 6.24 1.60 -3.85
N PHE A 51 5.78 0.56 -3.18
CA PHE A 51 6.28 0.13 -1.88
C PHE A 51 6.90 -1.25 -2.01
N VAL A 52 8.12 -1.39 -1.49
CA VAL A 52 8.83 -2.67 -1.38
C VAL A 52 8.86 -3.06 0.08
N CYS A 53 8.23 -4.19 0.41
CA CYS A 53 8.10 -4.70 1.77
C CYS A 53 8.93 -5.97 1.96
N THR A 54 9.79 -5.98 2.97
CA THR A 54 10.60 -7.13 3.39
C THR A 54 9.98 -7.83 4.62
N GLY A 55 10.45 -9.04 4.94
CA GLY A 55 9.95 -9.78 6.12
C GLY A 55 8.45 -10.08 6.08
N ILE A 56 7.93 -10.49 4.93
CA ILE A 56 6.52 -10.89 4.80
C ILE A 56 6.32 -12.25 5.47
N HIS A 57 5.50 -12.30 6.51
CA HIS A 57 5.11 -13.54 7.16
C HIS A 57 3.76 -14.00 6.60
N GLY A 58 3.63 -15.30 6.28
CA GLY A 58 2.37 -15.85 5.75
C GLY A 58 2.25 -15.87 4.22
N GLY A 59 3.37 -15.80 3.48
CA GLY A 59 3.41 -16.11 2.05
C GLY A 59 3.24 -14.90 1.15
N GLY A 60 4.37 -14.38 0.66
CA GLY A 60 4.35 -13.53 -0.53
C GLY A 60 3.99 -14.36 -1.75
N VAL A 61 2.86 -14.03 -2.37
CA VAL A 61 2.41 -14.18 -3.78
C VAL A 61 2.63 -15.51 -4.54
N THR A 62 3.62 -16.35 -4.25
CA THR A 62 3.88 -17.63 -4.94
C THR A 62 3.69 -18.88 -4.08
N VAL A 63 3.11 -18.74 -2.87
CA VAL A 63 2.56 -19.86 -2.10
C VAL A 63 1.20 -19.47 -1.49
N SER A 64 0.30 -18.95 -2.34
CA SER A 64 -1.08 -18.63 -1.94
C SER A 64 -1.89 -19.91 -1.73
N THR A 65 -1.69 -20.56 -0.59
CA THR A 65 -2.73 -21.41 0.06
C THR A 65 -3.28 -20.75 1.32
N GLN A 66 -2.98 -19.47 1.53
CA GLN A 66 -3.73 -18.60 2.44
C GLN A 66 -4.12 -17.32 1.71
N LEU A 67 -4.99 -17.49 0.70
CA LEU A 67 -6.15 -16.60 0.63
C LEU A 67 -6.76 -16.65 2.02
N ASP A 68 -6.93 -15.50 2.68
CA ASP A 68 -7.91 -15.41 3.75
C ASP A 68 -9.18 -16.12 3.27
N THR A 69 -9.88 -16.87 4.13
CA THR A 69 -11.04 -17.71 3.75
C THR A 69 -12.09 -16.95 2.91
N HIS A 70 -11.99 -15.61 2.81
CA HIS A 70 -12.80 -14.71 2.00
C HIS A 70 -12.13 -14.09 0.74
N GLY A 71 -10.97 -14.57 0.27
CA GLY A 71 -10.40 -14.20 -1.04
C GLY A 71 -9.72 -12.82 -1.15
N LYS A 72 -9.36 -12.18 -0.03
CA LYS A 72 -8.85 -10.79 0.00
C LYS A 72 -7.32 -10.74 -0.07
N SER A 73 -6.78 -10.03 -1.08
CA SER A 73 -5.33 -9.80 -1.26
C SER A 73 -4.80 -8.64 -0.39
N LEU A 74 -3.49 -8.52 -0.22
CA LEU A 74 -2.87 -7.36 0.47
C LEU A 74 -3.26 -6.03 -0.19
N SER A 75 -3.36 -5.99 -1.52
CA SER A 75 -3.81 -4.81 -2.27
C SER A 75 -5.24 -4.41 -1.90
N SER A 76 -6.13 -5.37 -1.65
CA SER A 76 -7.51 -5.08 -1.24
C SER A 76 -7.59 -4.45 0.15
N ARG A 77 -6.64 -4.76 1.06
CA ARG A 77 -6.56 -4.10 2.37
C ARG A 77 -5.96 -2.71 2.28
N LEU A 78 -5.01 -2.49 1.38
CA LEU A 78 -4.44 -1.16 1.15
C LEU A 78 -5.48 -0.19 0.57
N LEU A 79 -6.38 -0.68 -0.29
CA LEU A 79 -7.54 0.11 -0.77
C LEU A 79 -8.55 0.44 0.33
N ALA A 80 -8.59 -0.33 1.43
CA ALA A 80 -9.51 -0.10 2.55
C ALA A 80 -8.96 0.86 3.62
N LEU A 81 -7.77 1.44 3.40
CA LEU A 81 -7.12 2.32 4.36
C LEU A 81 -7.77 3.71 4.30
N GLU A 82 -8.39 4.14 5.39
CA GLU A 82 -8.98 5.48 5.49
C GLU A 82 -7.87 6.53 5.49
N LEU A 83 -7.91 7.42 4.51
CA LEU A 83 -7.02 8.57 4.42
C LEU A 83 -7.76 9.83 4.91
N PRO A 84 -7.10 10.72 5.67
CA PRO A 84 -7.69 11.99 6.04
C PRO A 84 -8.03 12.78 4.76
N LEU A 85 -9.30 13.18 4.64
CA LEU A 85 -9.77 14.01 3.54
C LEU A 85 -9.06 15.37 3.56
N PRO A 86 -8.59 15.87 2.41
CA PRO A 86 -8.11 17.24 2.34
C PRO A 86 -9.27 18.22 2.58
N PRO A 87 -9.02 19.38 3.18
CA PRO A 87 -10.05 20.41 3.32
C PRO A 87 -10.45 20.92 1.93
N GLY A 88 -11.65 20.56 1.45
CA GLY A 88 -12.24 21.19 0.26
C GLY A 88 -12.95 20.29 -0.76
N SER A 89 -13.02 18.97 -0.58
CA SER A 89 -13.78 18.10 -1.50
C SER A 89 -15.21 17.87 -0.98
N ARG A 90 -16.17 18.55 -1.62
CA ARG A 90 -17.62 18.29 -1.52
C ARG A 90 -18.09 17.62 -2.81
#